data_AF-A0A914XXG4-F1
#
_entry.id   AF-A0A914XXG4-F1
#
_cell.length_a   1.000
_cell.length_b   1.000
_cell.length_c   1.000
_cell.angle_alpha   90.00
_cell.angle_beta   90.00
_cell.angle_gamma   90.00
#
_symmetry.space_group_name_H-M   'P 1'
#
loop_
_entity.id
_entity.type
_entity.pdbx_description
1 polymer ?
#
loop_
_entity_poly.entity_id
_entity_poly.type
_entity_poly.pdbx_seq_one_letter_code
_entity_poly.pdbx_strand_id
1 'polypeptide(L)'
;MTHKIGERREYFESPKDVWDIFRTLVEEKRKREIDPTLTLLRSILMEAPVNDEEEYGQQRINEMLELIELACGSKVQKVLGFAGKIRKADQTGGRHD
;
A
#
# COMPACT_ATOMS: atom_id res chain seq x y z
N MET A 1 -5.36 9.58 -26.76
CA MET A 1 -4.09 9.82 -27.45
C MET A 1 -4.38 10.62 -28.72
N THR A 2 -4.25 11.93 -28.67
CA THR A 2 -4.39 12.82 -29.84
C THR A 2 -2.99 13.31 -30.22
N HIS A 3 -2.37 12.63 -31.18
CA HIS A 3 -1.09 13.01 -31.74
C HIS A 3 -1.31 14.10 -32.81
N LYS A 4 -0.88 15.34 -32.54
CA LYS A 4 -0.67 16.34 -33.59
C LYS A 4 0.78 16.20 -34.08
N ILE A 5 0.92 15.86 -35.35
CA ILE A 5 2.18 15.69 -36.06
C ILE A 5 2.98 16.99 -36.01
N GLY A 6 4.20 16.96 -35.46
CA GLY A 6 5.18 18.04 -35.65
C GLY A 6 6.00 18.45 -34.42
N GLU A 7 5.57 18.16 -33.19
CA GLU A 7 6.37 18.51 -32.01
C GLU A 7 7.10 17.28 -31.46
N ARG A 8 8.44 17.32 -31.48
CA ARG A 8 9.31 16.41 -30.73
C ARG A 8 9.29 16.77 -29.24
N ARG A 9 8.09 16.91 -28.68
CA ARG A 9 7.83 17.05 -27.26
C ARG A 9 6.87 15.94 -26.89
N GLU A 10 7.42 14.93 -26.25
CA GLU A 10 6.63 13.99 -25.49
C GLU A 10 5.98 14.77 -24.35
N TYR A 11 4.68 15.05 -24.46
CA TYR A 11 3.89 15.57 -23.36
C TYR A 11 3.69 14.43 -22.37
N PHE A 12 4.59 14.32 -21.40
CA PHE A 12 4.34 13.51 -20.21
C PHE A 12 3.27 14.20 -19.37
N GLU A 13 2.01 13.86 -19.59
CA GLU A 13 0.96 14.26 -18.65
C GLU A 13 1.16 13.46 -17.35
N SER A 14 1.35 14.16 -16.23
CA SER A 14 1.23 13.52 -14.93
C SER A 14 -0.17 12.91 -14.82
N PRO A 15 -0.35 11.75 -14.17
CA PRO A 15 -1.68 11.29 -13.80
C PRO A 15 -2.36 12.43 -13.02
N LYS A 16 -3.38 13.07 -13.60
CA LYS A 16 -4.04 14.24 -12.99
C LYS A 16 -5.01 13.83 -11.86
N ASP A 17 -5.14 12.53 -11.58
CA ASP A 17 -6.01 11.99 -10.54
C ASP A 17 -5.21 11.74 -9.26
N VAL A 18 -5.45 12.60 -8.26
CA VAL A 18 -4.85 12.52 -6.92
C VAL A 18 -5.07 11.14 -6.29
N TRP A 19 -6.19 10.49 -6.59
CA TRP A 19 -6.47 9.15 -6.07
C TRP A 19 -5.57 8.09 -6.69
N ASP A 20 -5.27 8.17 -7.98
CA ASP A 20 -4.37 7.21 -8.64
C ASP A 20 -2.94 7.35 -8.10
N ILE A 21 -2.50 8.58 -7.81
CA ILE A 21 -1.22 8.84 -7.14
C ILE A 21 -1.23 8.25 -5.73
N PHE A 22 -2.25 8.52 -4.92
CA PHE A 22 -2.36 8.00 -3.57
C PHE A 22 -2.37 6.46 -3.52
N ARG A 23 -3.13 5.81 -4.42
CA ARG A 23 -3.15 4.34 -4.53
C ARG A 23 -1.75 3.79 -4.80
N THR A 24 -1.06 4.38 -5.79
CA THR A 24 0.30 3.98 -6.15
C THR A 24 1.27 4.14 -4.97
N LEU A 25 1.19 5.25 -4.23
CA LEU A 25 2.04 5.49 -3.06
C LEU A 25 1.80 4.47 -1.94
N VAL A 26 0.53 4.16 -1.63
CA VAL A 26 0.18 3.18 -0.60
C VAL A 26 0.62 1.77 -1.00
N GLU A 27 0.42 1.40 -2.27
CA GLU A 27 0.87 0.11 -2.80
C GLU A 27 2.40 -0.03 -2.74
N GLU A 28 3.14 1.00 -3.16
CA GLU A 28 4.60 0.99 -3.11
C GLU A 28 5.13 1.00 -1.67
N LYS A 29 4.51 1.76 -0.74
CA LYS A 29 4.87 1.72 0.68
C LYS A 29 4.67 0.33 1.27
N ARG A 30 3.54 -0.31 0.97
CA ARG A 30 3.29 -1.68 1.41
C ARG A 30 4.34 -2.65 0.88
N LYS A 31 4.59 -2.61 -0.42
CA LYS A 31 5.53 -3.50 -1.11
C LYS A 31 6.97 -3.32 -0.64
N ARG A 32 7.40 -2.08 -0.37
CA ARG A 32 8.80 -1.77 -0.05
C ARG A 32 9.11 -1.78 1.43
N GLU A 33 8.13 -1.50 2.29
CA GLU A 33 8.35 -1.32 3.73
C GLU A 33 7.61 -2.37 4.56
N ILE A 34 6.30 -2.56 4.31
CA ILE A 34 5.45 -3.40 5.17
C ILE A 34 5.68 -4.89 4.90
N ASP A 35 5.56 -5.33 3.64
CA ASP A 35 5.66 -6.74 3.29
C ASP A 35 7.05 -7.34 3.59
N PRO A 36 8.19 -6.62 3.36
CA PRO A 36 9.51 -7.11 3.76
C PRO A 36 9.65 -7.24 5.29
N THR A 37 9.11 -6.29 6.05
CA THR A 37 9.13 -6.33 7.52
C THR A 37 8.34 -7.54 8.04
N LEU A 38 7.13 -7.75 7.53
CA LEU A 38 6.31 -8.92 7.88
C LEU A 38 7.01 -10.24 7.53
N THR A 39 7.71 -10.28 6.39
CA THR A 39 8.46 -11.47 5.97
C THR A 39 9.59 -11.79 6.94
N LEU A 40 10.35 -10.77 7.36
CA LEU A 40 11.44 -10.92 8.34
C LEU A 40 10.93 -11.37 9.71
N LEU A 41 9.87 -10.74 10.23
CA LEU A 41 9.31 -11.11 11.53
C LEU A 41 8.82 -12.57 11.52
N ARG A 42 8.15 -12.99 10.44
CA ARG A 42 7.71 -14.38 10.27
C ARG A 42 8.88 -15.36 10.15
N SER A 43 9.96 -14.99 9.45
CA SER A 43 11.12 -15.89 9.33
C SER A 43 11.78 -16.13 10.68
N ILE A 44 11.90 -15.10 11.52
CA ILE A 44 12.45 -15.26 12.88
C ILE A 44 11.57 -16.20 13.72
N LEU A 45 10.24 -16.11 13.60
CA LEU A 45 9.31 -16.98 14.31
C LEU A 45 9.25 -18.43 13.77
N MET A 46 9.85 -18.72 12.62
CA MET A 46 9.95 -20.08 12.09
C MET A 46 11.14 -20.85 12.67
N GLU A 47 12.11 -20.15 13.24
CA GLU A 47 13.30 -20.75 13.86
C GLU A 47 12.95 -21.27 15.26
N ALA A 48 13.48 -22.43 15.64
CA ALA A 48 13.31 -22.94 17.00
C ALA A 48 14.24 -22.16 17.95
N PRO A 49 13.73 -21.62 19.07
CA PRO A 49 14.57 -20.91 20.03
C PRO A 49 15.56 -21.90 20.66
N VAL A 50 16.82 -21.48 20.82
CA VAL A 50 17.85 -22.34 21.43
C VAL A 50 18.02 -22.12 22.93
N ASN A 51 17.37 -21.10 23.50
CA ASN A 51 17.37 -20.77 24.93
C ASN A 51 16.13 -19.94 25.33
N ASP A 52 15.94 -19.76 26.64
CA ASP A 52 14.81 -19.02 27.21
C ASP A 52 14.80 -17.52 26.81
N GLU A 53 15.96 -16.91 26.57
CA GLU A 53 16.06 -15.51 26.13
C GLU A 53 15.52 -15.34 24.71
N GLU A 54 15.84 -16.28 23.81
CA GLU A 54 15.30 -16.31 22.45
C GLU A 54 13.82 -16.65 22.44
N GLU A 55 13.34 -17.55 23.30
CA GLU A 55 11.91 -17.83 23.43
C GLU A 55 11.14 -16.57 23.85
N TYR A 56 11.63 -15.85 24.86
CA TYR A 56 11.07 -14.57 25.25
C TYR A 56 11.13 -13.55 24.12
N GLY A 57 12.27 -13.44 23.43
CA GLY A 57 12.45 -12.57 22.27
C GLY A 57 11.44 -12.86 21.15
N GLN A 58 11.22 -14.13 20.82
CA GLN A 58 10.23 -14.56 19.83
C GLN A 58 8.81 -14.21 20.26
N GLN A 59 8.46 -14.33 21.55
CA GLN A 59 7.15 -13.86 22.04
C GLN A 59 6.96 -12.36 21.79
N ARG A 60 7.98 -11.53 22.06
CA ARG A 60 7.92 -10.07 21.78
C ARG A 60 7.78 -9.79 20.27
N ILE A 61 8.47 -10.56 19.43
CA ILE A 61 8.38 -10.46 17.97
C ILE A 61 6.99 -10.83 17.48
N ASN A 62 6.38 -11.86 18.06
CA ASN A 62 5.01 -12.27 17.71
C ASN A 62 3.99 -11.17 18.06
N GLU A 63 4.08 -10.57 19.26
CA GLU A 63 3.25 -9.42 19.62
C GLU A 63 3.40 -8.26 18.62
N MET A 64 4.64 -7.95 18.21
CA MET A 64 4.89 -6.90 17.23
C MET A 64 4.34 -7.23 15.84
N LEU A 65 4.46 -8.49 15.42
CA LEU A 65 3.89 -8.98 14.16
C LEU A 65 2.37 -8.80 14.16
N GLU A 66 1.68 -9.23 15.22
CA GLU A 66 0.23 -9.07 15.36
C GLU A 66 -0.19 -7.59 15.31
N LEU A 67 0.56 -6.71 15.97
CA LEU A 67 0.29 -5.27 15.96
C LEU A 67 0.44 -4.66 14.54
N ILE A 68 1.48 -5.03 13.80
CA ILE A 68 1.70 -4.53 12.43
C ILE A 68 0.64 -5.11 11.49
N GLU A 69 0.29 -6.39 11.63
CA GLU A 69 -0.80 -7.00 10.87
C GLU A 69 -2.15 -6.36 11.19
N LEU A 70 -2.41 -5.94 12.43
CA LEU A 70 -3.63 -5.22 12.78
C LEU A 70 -3.65 -3.80 12.20
N ALA A 71 -2.54 -3.07 12.31
CA ALA A 71 -2.43 -1.68 11.89
C ALA A 71 -2.37 -1.54 10.35
N CYS A 72 -1.74 -2.48 9.67
CA CYS A 72 -1.50 -2.44 8.22
C CYS A 72 -2.32 -3.48 7.44
N GLY A 73 -2.78 -4.54 8.09
CA GLY A 73 -3.52 -5.62 7.46
C GLY A 73 -5.01 -5.35 7.33
N SER A 74 -5.59 -5.95 6.28
CA SER A 74 -7.04 -6.09 6.04
C SER A 74 -7.87 -4.83 5.77
N LYS A 75 -7.31 -3.62 5.82
CA LYS A 75 -8.05 -2.39 5.45
C LYS A 75 -7.48 -1.63 4.25
N VAL A 76 -6.26 -1.92 3.79
CA VAL A 76 -5.71 -1.26 2.59
C VAL A 76 -6.63 -1.50 1.38
N GLN A 77 -7.08 -2.74 1.14
CA GLN A 77 -8.05 -3.03 0.07
C GLN A 77 -9.41 -2.35 0.28
N LYS A 78 -9.84 -2.14 1.53
CA LYS A 78 -11.07 -1.39 1.84
C LYS A 78 -10.90 0.11 1.58
N VAL A 79 -9.75 0.70 1.92
CA VAL A 79 -9.41 2.10 1.62
C VAL A 79 -9.28 2.31 0.12
N LEU A 80 -8.58 1.42 -0.59
CA LEU A 80 -8.48 1.44 -2.06
C LEU A 80 -9.88 1.26 -2.71
N GLY A 81 -10.71 0.36 -2.18
CA GLY A 81 -12.09 0.16 -2.63
C GLY A 81 -13.02 1.34 -2.33
N PHE A 82 -12.79 2.05 -1.22
CA PHE A 82 -13.53 3.26 -0.84
C PHE A 82 -13.12 4.45 -1.70
N ALA A 83 -11.82 4.62 -1.97
CA ALA A 83 -11.31 5.60 -2.92
C ALA A 83 -11.95 5.44 -4.32
N GLY A 84 -12.12 4.20 -4.78
CA GLY A 84 -12.84 3.92 -6.03
C GLY A 84 -14.31 4.38 -6.03
N LYS A 85 -14.98 4.36 -4.87
CA LYS A 85 -16.35 4.89 -4.71
C LYS A 85 -16.37 6.43 -4.66
N ILE A 86 -15.42 7.05 -3.96
CA ILE A 86 -15.27 8.52 -3.92
C ILE A 86 -14.97 9.07 -5.30
N ARG A 87 -14.05 8.44 -6.05
CA ARG A 87 -13.75 8.83 -7.44
C ARG A 87 -15.00 8.82 -8.33
N LYS A 88 -15.84 7.79 -8.20
CA LYS A 88 -17.11 7.71 -8.96
C LYS A 88 -18.05 8.86 -8.61
N ALA A 89 -18.14 9.24 -7.33
CA ALA A 89 -19.00 10.34 -6.88
C ALA A 89 -18.55 11.70 -7.44
N ASP A 90 -17.24 11.96 -7.49
CA ASP A 90 -16.65 13.21 -8.00
C ASP A 90 -16.88 13.40 -9.52
N GLN A 91 -16.77 12.32 -10.32
CA GLN A 91 -17.01 12.36 -11.78
C GLN A 91 -18.50 12.54 -12.16
N THR A 92 -19.44 12.16 -11.29
CA THR A 92 -20.89 12.32 -11.52
C THR A 92 -21.44 13.70 -11.12
N GLY A 93 -20.70 14.51 -10.37
CA GLY A 93 -21.13 15.85 -9.93
C GLY A 93 -20.90 16.98 -10.94
N GLY A 94 -20.12 16.75 -12.00
CA GLY A 94 -19.70 17.77 -12.97
C GLY A 94 -20.60 17.96 -14.19
N ARG A 95 -21.87 17.52 -14.15
CA ARG A 95 -22.81 17.69 -15.27
C ARG A 95 -24.08 18.38 -14.81
N HIS A 96 -23.96 19.65 -14.47
CA HIS A 96 -25.07 20.60 -14.52
C HIS A 96 -24.50 21.99 -14.87
N ASP A 97 -24.89 22.41 -16.08
CA ASP A 97 -24.99 23.77 -16.64
C ASP A 97 -23.71 24.57 -16.94
#